data_AF-A0A923TGG8-F1
#
_entry.id   AF-A0A923TGG8-F1
#
_cell.length_a   1.000
_cell.length_b   1.000
_cell.length_c   1.000
_cell.angle_alpha   90.00
_cell.angle_beta   90.00
_cell.angle_gamma   90.00
#
_symmetry.space_group_name_H-M   'P 1'
#
loop_
_entity.id
_entity.type
_entity.pdbx_description
1 polymer ?
#
loop_
_entity_poly.entity_id
_entity_poly.type
_entity_poly.pdbx_seq_one_letter_code
_entity_poly.pdbx_strand_id
1 'polypeptide(L)'
;MFGIIGGSGFEKFDEFETVEILDRKTPFGEASSGFKKVKVGGVEFLFISRHGDHHELLPSEINYRANIYALKKHGAKAVVSFSAIGSLVQECAPGDLVIPYQYIDRTKGIRQSTFLGQGLIGHISLAKPICEVMAERLAPLAKMHNFKTHSKKTYVCIEGPYFSTKAESLSYRQMGAEVIGMSNFPEYALAREAGLPYLPCCFVTDYDCWDDSIPHVTVEDVIKLMKLNNGKAFG
;
A
#
# COMPACT_ATOMS: atom_id res chain seq x y z
N MET A 1 14.17 11.87 -5.80
CA MET A 1 14.17 10.47 -5.35
C MET A 1 12.75 10.09 -4.96
N PHE A 2 12.28 8.93 -5.41
CA PHE A 2 10.98 8.37 -4.98
C PHE A 2 11.18 7.53 -3.72
N GLY A 3 10.19 7.56 -2.84
CA GLY A 3 10.03 6.59 -1.77
C GLY A 3 9.15 5.44 -2.22
N ILE A 4 9.54 4.22 -1.88
CA ILE A 4 8.79 2.99 -2.14
C ILE A 4 8.41 2.40 -0.79
N ILE A 5 7.13 2.14 -0.59
CA ILE A 5 6.64 1.35 0.54
C ILE A 5 6.22 -0.02 0.01
N GLY A 6 7.00 -1.05 0.34
CA GLY A 6 6.73 -2.44 -0.05
C GLY A 6 5.78 -3.13 0.92
N GLY A 7 4.71 -3.74 0.43
CA GLY A 7 3.85 -4.63 1.21
C GLY A 7 4.36 -6.06 1.27
N SER A 8 3.45 -7.02 1.43
CA SER A 8 3.75 -8.45 1.36
C SER A 8 4.51 -8.82 0.08
N GLY A 9 5.51 -9.68 0.18
CA GLY A 9 6.29 -10.19 -0.95
C GLY A 9 7.55 -9.39 -1.30
N PHE A 10 7.90 -8.38 -0.50
CA PHE A 10 9.16 -7.61 -0.65
C PHE A 10 10.25 -8.01 0.35
N GLU A 11 10.01 -8.99 1.23
CA GLU A 11 10.92 -9.37 2.32
C GLU A 11 12.27 -9.88 1.80
N LYS A 12 12.30 -10.41 0.57
CA LYS A 12 13.49 -10.92 -0.13
C LYS A 12 13.46 -10.55 -1.61
N PHE A 13 13.27 -9.27 -1.88
CA PHE A 13 13.29 -8.76 -3.24
C PHE A 13 14.75 -8.56 -3.70
N ASP A 14 15.27 -9.52 -4.45
CA ASP A 14 16.70 -9.66 -4.78
C ASP A 14 17.16 -8.66 -5.86
N GLU A 15 16.23 -8.04 -6.56
CA GLU A 15 16.47 -7.04 -7.61
C GLU A 15 16.93 -5.69 -7.04
N PHE A 16 16.86 -5.50 -5.72
CA PHE A 16 17.31 -4.29 -5.05
C PHE A 16 18.79 -4.39 -4.65
N GLU A 17 19.65 -3.66 -5.37
CA GLU A 17 21.01 -3.40 -4.92
C GLU A 17 20.96 -2.43 -3.73
N THR A 18 21.36 -2.88 -2.54
CA THR A 18 21.36 -2.02 -1.35
C THR A 18 22.54 -1.06 -1.39
N VAL A 19 22.26 0.24 -1.43
CA VAL A 19 23.27 1.31 -1.43
C VAL A 19 23.62 1.72 -0.01
N GLU A 20 22.62 1.85 0.87
CA GLU A 20 22.79 2.39 2.22
C GLU A 20 21.64 1.95 3.13
N ILE A 21 21.94 1.56 4.38
CA ILE A 21 20.92 1.38 5.42
C ILE A 21 20.67 2.73 6.10
N LEU A 22 19.41 3.14 6.21
CA LEU A 22 19.05 4.48 6.65
C LEU A 22 18.53 4.52 8.11
N ASP A 23 18.67 5.67 8.76
CA ASP A 23 18.21 5.87 10.14
C ASP A 23 16.67 5.83 10.22
N ARG A 24 16.16 4.92 11.07
CA ARG A 24 14.74 4.68 11.30
C ARG A 24 14.13 5.58 12.39
N LYS A 25 14.94 6.33 13.15
CA LYS A 25 14.46 7.13 14.26
C LYS A 25 13.71 8.37 13.77
N THR A 26 12.50 8.54 14.29
CA THR A 26 11.64 9.69 14.04
C THR A 26 11.05 10.23 15.35
N PRO A 27 10.52 11.47 15.36
CA PRO A 27 9.75 11.98 16.49
C PRO A 27 8.49 11.16 16.84
N PHE A 28 8.06 10.27 15.94
CA PHE A 28 6.88 9.42 16.10
C PHE A 28 7.22 7.99 16.51
N GLY A 29 8.47 7.71 16.88
CA GLY A 29 9.01 6.37 17.13
C GLY A 29 9.85 5.86 15.96
N GLU A 30 10.15 4.57 15.96
CA GLU A 30 10.89 3.95 14.86
C GLU A 30 9.97 3.64 13.67
N ALA A 31 10.49 3.90 12.48
CA ALA A 31 9.93 3.37 11.24
C ALA A 31 10.12 1.84 11.18
N SER A 32 9.34 1.16 10.35
CA SER A 32 9.48 -0.28 10.09
C SER A 32 10.94 -0.64 9.72
N SER A 33 11.34 -1.88 10.03
CA SER A 33 12.62 -2.44 9.59
C SER A 33 12.71 -2.46 8.05
N GLY A 34 13.91 -2.62 7.51
CA GLY A 34 14.11 -2.58 6.05
C GLY A 34 14.12 -1.19 5.42
N PHE A 35 14.32 -0.12 6.19
CA PHE A 35 14.48 1.22 5.64
C PHE A 35 15.89 1.44 5.07
N LYS A 36 15.98 1.56 3.75
CA LYS A 36 17.26 1.60 3.02
C LYS A 36 17.15 2.42 1.75
N LYS A 37 18.30 2.89 1.26
CA LYS A 37 18.47 3.36 -0.12
C LYS A 37 18.83 2.16 -0.98
N VAL A 38 18.11 1.98 -2.07
CA VAL A 38 18.31 0.87 -3.02
C VAL A 38 18.46 1.41 -4.43
N LYS A 39 19.06 0.61 -5.31
CA LYS A 39 19.24 0.91 -6.72
C LYS A 39 18.66 -0.23 -7.57
N VAL A 40 17.91 0.14 -8.61
CA VAL A 40 17.31 -0.78 -9.58
C VAL A 40 17.45 -0.19 -10.97
N GLY A 41 17.99 -0.95 -11.92
CA GLY A 41 18.19 -0.47 -13.30
C GLY A 41 18.97 0.84 -13.39
N GLY A 42 19.90 1.10 -12.47
CA GLY A 42 20.67 2.34 -12.42
C GLY A 42 20.04 3.49 -11.63
N VAL A 43 18.77 3.37 -11.21
CA VAL A 43 18.01 4.44 -10.55
C VAL A 43 17.90 4.18 -9.04
N GLU A 44 18.12 5.22 -8.24
CA GLU A 44 18.05 5.14 -6.77
C GLU A 44 16.65 5.46 -6.22
N PHE A 45 16.26 4.70 -5.21
CA PHE A 45 15.01 4.81 -4.47
C PHE A 45 15.26 4.74 -2.97
N LEU A 46 14.40 5.41 -2.19
CA LEU A 46 14.24 5.06 -0.78
C LEU A 46 13.25 3.90 -0.72
N PHE A 47 13.56 2.86 0.03
CA PHE A 47 12.68 1.72 0.22
C PHE A 47 12.44 1.50 1.71
N ILE A 48 11.19 1.19 2.07
CA ILE A 48 10.82 0.72 3.40
C ILE A 48 9.88 -0.49 3.27
N SER A 49 10.16 -1.55 4.02
CA SER A 49 9.24 -2.69 4.15
C SER A 49 8.14 -2.32 5.13
N ARG A 50 6.89 -2.30 4.67
CA ARG A 50 5.74 -1.91 5.50
C ARG A 50 5.64 -2.77 6.76
N HIS A 51 5.73 -4.08 6.58
CA HIS A 51 5.56 -5.10 7.62
C HIS A 51 6.87 -5.48 8.31
N GLY A 52 7.97 -4.78 7.99
CA GLY A 52 9.32 -5.12 8.44
C GLY A 52 10.01 -6.16 7.55
N ASP A 53 11.30 -6.40 7.80
CA ASP A 53 12.16 -7.30 6.99
C ASP A 53 11.74 -8.77 7.08
N HIS A 54 10.99 -9.16 8.11
CA HIS A 54 10.55 -10.53 8.37
C HIS A 54 9.02 -10.68 8.32
N HIS A 55 8.31 -9.66 7.82
CA HIS A 55 6.84 -9.62 7.86
C HIS A 55 6.28 -9.75 9.28
N GLU A 56 6.96 -9.15 10.25
CA GLU A 56 6.72 -9.33 11.67
C GLU A 56 5.62 -8.41 12.24
N LEU A 57 5.19 -7.38 11.50
CA LEU A 57 4.20 -6.40 11.95
C LEU A 57 2.82 -6.64 11.35
N LEU A 58 1.80 -6.74 12.19
CA LEU A 58 0.40 -6.69 11.74
C LEU A 58 0.06 -5.32 11.13
N PRO A 59 -0.94 -5.24 10.24
CA PRO A 59 -1.40 -3.96 9.68
C PRO A 59 -1.70 -2.87 10.73
N SER A 60 -2.19 -3.25 11.90
CA SER A 60 -2.50 -2.34 13.01
C SER A 60 -1.28 -1.91 13.83
N GLU A 61 -0.18 -2.65 13.77
CA GLU A 61 1.04 -2.42 14.55
C GLU A 61 2.07 -1.54 13.82
N ILE A 62 1.87 -1.34 12.51
CA ILE A 62 2.75 -0.50 11.69
C ILE A 62 2.72 0.94 12.20
N ASN A 63 3.91 1.50 12.40
CA ASN A 63 4.07 2.91 12.70
C ASN A 63 4.04 3.76 11.42
N TYR A 64 2.85 3.93 10.84
CA TYR A 64 2.66 4.65 9.57
C TYR A 64 3.23 6.09 9.60
N ARG A 65 3.12 6.78 10.74
CA ARG A 65 3.70 8.12 10.93
C ARG A 65 5.21 8.11 10.80
N ALA A 66 5.88 7.19 11.48
CA ALA A 66 7.32 7.06 11.39
C ALA A 66 7.76 6.67 9.97
N ASN A 67 7.04 5.79 9.27
CA ASN A 67 7.36 5.41 7.90
C ASN A 67 7.32 6.61 6.94
N ILE A 68 6.21 7.36 6.94
CA ILE A 68 6.06 8.54 6.08
C ILE A 68 7.05 9.64 6.46
N TYR A 69 7.26 9.87 7.76
CA TYR A 69 8.23 10.85 8.23
C TYR A 69 9.66 10.49 7.82
N ALA A 70 10.06 9.23 7.97
CA ALA A 70 11.40 8.76 7.59
C ALA A 70 11.66 8.98 6.10
N LEU A 71 10.70 8.64 5.24
CA LEU A 71 10.77 8.92 3.81
C LEU A 71 10.93 10.43 3.53
N LYS A 72 10.12 11.27 4.19
CA LYS A 72 10.21 12.73 4.04
C LYS A 72 11.58 13.26 4.49
N LYS A 73 12.05 12.86 5.67
CA LYS A 73 13.34 13.25 6.28
C LYS A 73 14.51 12.94 5.36
N HIS A 74 14.47 11.81 4.66
CA HIS A 74 15.53 11.39 3.74
C HIS A 74 15.33 11.88 2.29
N GLY A 75 14.40 12.80 2.08
CA GLY A 75 14.29 13.55 0.83
C GLY A 75 13.37 12.92 -0.23
N ALA A 76 12.47 12.01 0.14
CA ALA A 76 11.43 11.54 -0.77
C ALA A 76 10.66 12.73 -1.37
N LYS A 77 10.47 12.71 -2.68
CA LYS A 77 9.69 13.73 -3.41
C LYS A 77 8.28 13.26 -3.77
N ALA A 78 8.07 11.96 -3.76
CA ALA A 78 6.79 11.28 -3.93
C ALA A 78 6.92 9.85 -3.37
N VAL A 79 5.78 9.22 -3.09
CA VAL A 79 5.70 7.87 -2.55
C VAL A 79 4.92 6.98 -3.52
N VAL A 80 5.48 5.83 -3.85
CA VAL A 80 4.78 4.74 -4.53
C VAL A 80 4.63 3.61 -3.53
N SER A 81 3.41 3.12 -3.36
CA SER A 81 3.08 2.10 -2.38
C SER A 81 2.65 0.83 -3.09
N PHE A 82 3.18 -0.31 -2.68
CA PHE A 82 2.75 -1.61 -3.19
C PHE A 82 1.98 -2.37 -2.10
N SER A 83 0.82 -2.92 -2.44
CA SER A 83 -0.04 -3.66 -1.50
C SER A 83 -0.71 -4.86 -2.16
N ALA A 84 -0.85 -5.96 -1.43
CA ALA A 84 -1.81 -7.01 -1.76
C ALA A 84 -3.22 -6.58 -1.36
N ILE A 85 -4.21 -6.90 -2.19
CA ILE A 85 -5.62 -6.59 -1.96
C ILE A 85 -6.54 -7.73 -2.40
N GLY A 86 -7.68 -7.85 -1.73
CA GLY A 86 -8.80 -8.66 -2.21
C GLY A 86 -9.68 -7.86 -3.17
N SER A 87 -10.31 -8.54 -4.11
CA SER A 87 -11.28 -7.97 -5.03
C SER A 87 -12.70 -8.18 -4.53
N LEU A 88 -13.50 -7.12 -4.55
CA LEU A 88 -14.92 -7.14 -4.24
C LEU A 88 -15.78 -7.05 -5.50
N VAL A 89 -15.20 -7.25 -6.70
CA VAL A 89 -15.90 -7.24 -8.00
C VAL A 89 -15.31 -8.28 -8.95
N GLN A 90 -16.08 -8.74 -9.94
CA GLN A 90 -15.63 -9.82 -10.84
C GLN A 90 -14.49 -9.38 -11.76
N GLU A 91 -14.50 -8.14 -12.25
CA GLU A 91 -13.60 -7.69 -13.32
C GLU A 91 -12.15 -7.46 -12.87
N CYS A 92 -11.94 -7.21 -11.57
CA CYS A 92 -10.65 -7.10 -10.91
C CYS A 92 -10.19 -8.49 -10.47
N ALA A 93 -9.43 -9.19 -11.32
CA ALA A 93 -9.03 -10.58 -11.09
C ALA A 93 -7.67 -10.67 -10.40
N PRO A 94 -7.37 -11.75 -9.65
CA PRO A 94 -6.03 -12.02 -9.13
C PRO A 94 -4.94 -11.87 -10.19
N GLY A 95 -3.89 -11.11 -9.87
CA GLY A 95 -2.83 -10.70 -10.79
C GLY A 95 -3.04 -9.32 -11.43
N ASP A 96 -4.26 -8.80 -11.45
CA ASP A 96 -4.54 -7.46 -11.98
C ASP A 96 -3.95 -6.38 -11.06
N LEU A 97 -3.50 -5.27 -11.66
CA LEU A 97 -3.07 -4.08 -10.97
C LEU A 97 -4.25 -3.11 -10.81
N VAL A 98 -4.50 -2.65 -9.60
CA VAL A 98 -5.54 -1.66 -9.28
C VAL A 98 -4.89 -0.41 -8.71
N ILE A 99 -5.29 0.74 -9.27
CA ILE A 99 -4.95 2.06 -8.73
C ILE A 99 -6.23 2.64 -8.12
N PRO A 100 -6.43 2.54 -6.78
CA PRO A 100 -7.59 3.13 -6.13
C PRO A 100 -7.50 4.66 -6.13
N TYR A 101 -8.64 5.32 -6.35
CA TYR A 101 -8.76 6.78 -6.30
C TYR A 101 -9.56 7.26 -5.10
N GLN A 102 -10.36 6.38 -4.52
CA GLN A 102 -11.24 6.66 -3.39
C GLN A 102 -11.11 5.58 -2.34
N TYR A 103 -11.43 5.95 -1.10
CA TYR A 103 -11.23 5.11 0.06
C TYR A 103 -12.43 5.15 1.00
N ILE A 104 -12.76 4.00 1.56
CA ILE A 104 -13.67 3.83 2.69
C ILE A 104 -12.84 3.35 3.87
N ASP A 105 -12.81 4.12 4.96
CA ASP A 105 -12.10 3.73 6.17
C ASP A 105 -13.00 2.90 7.10
N ARG A 106 -12.57 1.67 7.37
CA ARG A 106 -13.16 0.73 8.33
C ARG A 106 -12.13 0.29 9.38
N THR A 107 -11.06 1.06 9.56
CA THR A 107 -10.16 0.90 10.70
C THR A 107 -10.86 1.33 11.99
N LYS A 108 -10.34 0.88 13.13
CA LYS A 108 -10.95 0.96 14.47
C LYS A 108 -10.34 2.06 15.33
N GLY A 109 -9.54 2.95 14.76
CA GLY A 109 -8.93 4.08 15.48
C GLY A 109 -7.80 3.71 16.43
N ILE A 110 -7.31 2.46 16.41
CA ILE A 110 -6.14 2.04 17.19
C ILE A 110 -4.81 2.50 16.57
N ARG A 111 -4.85 2.86 15.27
CA ARG A 111 -3.71 3.37 14.52
C ARG A 111 -3.55 4.86 14.75
N GLN A 112 -2.31 5.32 14.88
CA GLN A 112 -2.01 6.76 14.89
C GLN A 112 -2.10 7.31 13.46
N SER A 113 -3.17 8.05 13.16
CA SER A 113 -3.57 8.42 11.79
C SER A 113 -3.23 9.84 11.33
N THR A 114 -2.63 10.67 12.20
CA THR A 114 -2.27 12.06 11.85
C THR A 114 -0.95 12.51 12.53
N PHE A 115 -0.22 13.40 11.88
CA PHE A 115 0.91 14.15 12.46
C PHE A 115 0.46 15.34 13.32
N LEU A 116 -0.82 15.67 13.26
CA LEU A 116 -1.44 16.79 13.96
C LEU A 116 -1.88 16.36 15.38
N GLY A 117 -2.38 17.33 16.15
CA GLY A 117 -2.74 17.18 17.55
C GLY A 117 -1.78 17.92 18.48
N GLN A 118 -1.99 17.78 19.79
CA GLN A 118 -1.11 18.38 20.82
C GLN A 118 -0.91 19.90 20.64
N GLY A 119 -1.97 20.61 20.22
CA GLY A 119 -1.94 22.05 19.96
C GLY A 119 -1.72 22.43 18.48
N LEU A 120 -1.34 21.49 17.61
CA LEU A 120 -1.30 21.70 16.16
C LEU A 120 -2.60 21.23 15.52
N ILE A 121 -3.34 22.15 14.87
CA ILE A 121 -4.65 21.87 14.26
C ILE A 121 -4.55 22.06 12.75
N GLY A 122 -5.12 21.10 12.00
CA GLY A 122 -5.24 21.18 10.55
C GLY A 122 -6.34 20.25 10.04
N HIS A 123 -7.00 20.66 8.97
CA HIS A 123 -8.04 19.87 8.30
C HIS A 123 -7.63 19.66 6.85
N ILE A 124 -6.91 18.57 6.59
CA ILE A 124 -6.39 18.26 5.27
C ILE A 124 -7.47 17.57 4.44
N SER A 125 -7.74 18.11 3.25
CA SER A 125 -8.70 17.50 2.33
C SER A 125 -8.15 16.21 1.73
N LEU A 126 -8.91 15.13 1.91
CA LEU A 126 -8.71 13.81 1.30
C LEU A 126 -9.71 13.54 0.16
N ALA A 127 -10.41 14.56 -0.35
CA ALA A 127 -11.35 14.39 -1.46
C ALA A 127 -10.71 13.77 -2.72
N LYS A 128 -9.43 14.09 -2.94
CA LYS A 128 -8.56 13.47 -3.95
C LYS A 128 -7.26 13.02 -3.25
N PRO A 129 -7.25 11.84 -2.64
CA PRO A 129 -6.20 11.43 -1.70
C PRO A 129 -4.90 10.99 -2.38
N ILE A 130 -4.96 10.63 -3.66
CA ILE A 130 -3.80 10.19 -4.45
C ILE A 130 -3.32 11.27 -5.43
N CYS A 131 -2.13 11.05 -5.99
CA CYS A 131 -1.59 11.87 -7.08
C CYS A 131 -2.09 11.36 -8.44
N GLU A 132 -3.16 11.98 -8.96
CA GLU A 132 -3.75 11.62 -10.27
C GLU A 132 -2.72 11.72 -11.42
N VAL A 133 -1.81 12.70 -11.38
CA VAL A 133 -0.74 12.86 -12.38
C VAL A 133 0.21 11.66 -12.41
N MET A 134 0.54 11.09 -11.25
CA MET A 134 1.38 9.89 -11.18
C MET A 134 0.62 8.66 -11.72
N ALA A 135 -0.67 8.54 -11.37
CA ALA A 135 -1.50 7.45 -11.86
C ALA A 135 -1.66 7.47 -13.39
N GLU A 136 -1.89 8.65 -13.98
CA GLU A 136 -1.98 8.82 -15.43
C GLU A 136 -0.67 8.47 -16.15
N ARG A 137 0.48 8.80 -15.55
CA ARG A 137 1.80 8.44 -16.08
C ARG A 137 2.12 6.95 -15.94
N LEU A 138 1.54 6.27 -14.95
CA LEU A 138 1.73 4.83 -14.76
C LEU A 138 0.97 4.00 -15.79
N ALA A 139 -0.23 4.44 -16.20
CA ALA A 139 -1.09 3.68 -17.12
C ALA A 139 -0.40 3.17 -18.41
N PRO A 140 0.33 4.00 -19.19
CA PRO A 140 1.04 3.51 -20.37
C PRO A 140 2.19 2.54 -20.04
N LEU A 141 2.87 2.72 -18.90
CA LEU A 141 3.94 1.84 -18.44
C LEU A 141 3.39 0.47 -18.04
N ALA A 142 2.31 0.45 -17.27
CA ALA A 142 1.64 -0.79 -16.88
C ALA A 142 1.22 -1.60 -18.12
N LYS A 143 0.69 -0.94 -19.16
CA LYS A 143 0.37 -1.57 -20.44
C LYS A 143 1.60 -2.14 -21.14
N MET A 144 2.71 -1.40 -21.18
CA MET A 144 3.98 -1.86 -21.79
C MET A 144 4.51 -3.13 -21.12
N HIS A 145 4.36 -3.23 -19.80
CA HIS A 145 4.73 -4.40 -19.03
C HIS A 145 3.60 -5.45 -18.94
N ASN A 146 2.57 -5.40 -19.79
CA ASN A 146 1.47 -6.37 -19.81
C ASN A 146 0.75 -6.55 -18.46
N PHE A 147 0.61 -5.50 -17.66
CA PHE A 147 -0.30 -5.51 -16.52
C PHE A 147 -1.71 -5.15 -17.01
N LYS A 148 -2.69 -6.00 -16.73
CA LYS A 148 -4.09 -5.62 -16.82
C LYS A 148 -4.38 -4.68 -15.66
N THR A 149 -4.73 -3.44 -15.97
CA THR A 149 -4.84 -2.37 -14.97
C THR A 149 -6.26 -1.83 -14.87
N HIS A 150 -6.71 -1.63 -13.64
CA HIS A 150 -7.96 -0.96 -13.30
C HIS A 150 -7.64 0.32 -12.54
N SER A 151 -8.30 1.41 -12.91
CA SER A 151 -8.13 2.71 -12.25
C SER A 151 -9.47 3.22 -11.76
N LYS A 152 -9.42 4.23 -10.88
CA LYS A 152 -10.61 4.89 -10.33
C LYS A 152 -11.51 3.96 -9.50
N LYS A 153 -10.91 2.94 -8.89
CA LYS A 153 -11.60 2.02 -7.98
C LYS A 153 -11.72 2.58 -6.56
N THR A 154 -12.71 2.11 -5.82
CA THR A 154 -12.88 2.42 -4.40
C THR A 154 -12.34 1.30 -3.52
N TYR A 155 -11.40 1.64 -2.64
CA TYR A 155 -10.75 0.72 -1.71
C TYR A 155 -11.38 0.82 -0.32
N VAL A 156 -11.76 -0.30 0.29
CA VAL A 156 -12.11 -0.35 1.73
C VAL A 156 -10.91 -0.82 2.56
N CYS A 157 -10.53 -0.01 3.56
CA CYS A 157 -9.46 -0.34 4.49
C CYS A 157 -10.03 -0.89 5.79
N ILE A 158 -9.89 -2.19 6.03
CA ILE A 158 -10.30 -2.82 7.29
C ILE A 158 -9.13 -2.87 8.27
N GLU A 159 -9.42 -3.06 9.56
CA GLU A 159 -8.39 -3.08 10.61
C GLU A 159 -7.47 -4.32 10.51
N GLY A 160 -8.02 -5.48 10.15
CA GLY A 160 -7.34 -6.76 10.37
C GLY A 160 -7.30 -7.17 11.86
N PRO A 161 -6.53 -8.21 12.23
CA PRO A 161 -5.73 -9.06 11.33
C PRO A 161 -6.58 -10.10 10.60
N TYR A 162 -7.83 -10.30 11.01
CA TYR A 162 -8.74 -11.25 10.38
C TYR A 162 -9.19 -10.73 9.01
N PHE A 163 -9.30 -11.65 8.05
CA PHE A 163 -10.06 -11.41 6.84
C PHE A 163 -11.54 -11.22 7.16
N SER A 164 -12.28 -10.65 6.21
CA SER A 164 -13.70 -10.39 6.34
C SER A 164 -14.49 -11.69 6.52
N THR A 165 -15.55 -11.63 7.32
CA THR A 165 -16.67 -12.55 7.15
C THR A 165 -17.38 -12.27 5.82
N LYS A 166 -18.13 -13.25 5.30
CA LYS A 166 -18.93 -13.05 4.08
C LYS A 166 -19.94 -11.91 4.22
N ALA A 167 -20.54 -11.76 5.41
CA ALA A 167 -21.48 -10.67 5.67
C ALA A 167 -20.80 -9.29 5.56
N GLU A 168 -19.58 -9.15 6.07
CA GLU A 168 -18.78 -7.93 5.91
C GLU A 168 -18.43 -7.70 4.44
N SER A 169 -17.95 -8.72 3.72
CA SER A 169 -17.61 -8.62 2.30
C SER A 169 -18.79 -8.13 1.44
N LEU A 170 -19.98 -8.73 1.63
CA LEU A 170 -21.21 -8.31 0.95
C LEU A 170 -21.65 -6.90 1.35
N SER A 171 -21.47 -6.52 2.62
CA SER A 171 -21.77 -5.18 3.11
C SER A 171 -20.86 -4.12 2.46
N TYR A 172 -19.56 -4.39 2.34
CA TYR A 172 -18.63 -3.47 1.67
C TYR A 172 -18.96 -3.30 0.18
N ARG A 173 -19.38 -4.37 -0.49
CA ARG A 173 -19.90 -4.28 -1.87
C ARG A 173 -21.12 -3.37 -1.97
N GLN A 174 -22.06 -3.47 -1.03
CA GLN A 174 -23.23 -2.59 -0.99
C GLN A 174 -22.85 -1.12 -0.72
N MET A 175 -21.75 -0.86 -0.02
CA MET A 175 -21.18 0.48 0.15
C MET A 175 -20.45 1.01 -1.10
N GLY A 176 -20.35 0.21 -2.16
CA GLY A 176 -19.64 0.58 -3.39
C GLY A 176 -18.12 0.38 -3.32
N ALA A 177 -17.61 -0.38 -2.35
CA ALA A 177 -16.21 -0.80 -2.37
C ALA A 177 -15.98 -1.84 -3.47
N GLU A 178 -14.89 -1.70 -4.20
CA GLU A 178 -14.53 -2.60 -5.31
C GLU A 178 -13.28 -3.43 -5.00
N VAL A 179 -12.45 -2.97 -4.06
CA VAL A 179 -11.28 -3.70 -3.56
C VAL A 179 -11.14 -3.50 -2.05
N ILE A 180 -10.47 -4.43 -1.38
CA ILE A 180 -10.31 -4.46 0.07
C ILE A 180 -8.86 -4.72 0.45
N GLY A 181 -8.40 -4.11 1.54
CA GLY A 181 -7.14 -4.48 2.17
C GLY A 181 -7.00 -3.84 3.54
N MET A 182 -5.78 -3.87 4.09
CA MET A 182 -5.56 -3.50 5.49
C MET A 182 -4.56 -2.35 5.71
N SER A 183 -3.87 -1.85 4.69
CA SER A 183 -2.67 -1.01 4.86
C SER A 183 -2.74 0.41 4.32
N ASN A 184 -3.62 0.71 3.36
CA ASN A 184 -3.59 2.00 2.68
C ASN A 184 -3.99 3.18 3.58
N PHE A 185 -4.89 2.98 4.56
CA PHE A 185 -5.15 3.97 5.61
C PHE A 185 -4.38 3.61 6.89
N PRO A 186 -3.66 4.56 7.53
CA PRO A 186 -3.58 6.00 7.24
C PRO A 186 -2.44 6.41 6.29
N GLU A 187 -1.80 5.48 5.58
CA GLU A 187 -0.62 5.75 4.74
C GLU A 187 -0.80 6.88 3.72
N TYR A 188 -1.87 6.84 2.90
CA TYR A 188 -2.14 7.90 1.91
C TYR A 188 -2.45 9.25 2.58
N ALA A 189 -3.13 9.22 3.73
CA ALA A 189 -3.53 10.41 4.46
C ALA A 189 -2.31 11.11 5.06
N LEU A 190 -1.40 10.34 5.66
CA LEU A 190 -0.14 10.85 6.19
C LEU A 190 0.78 11.33 5.08
N ALA A 191 0.84 10.65 3.92
CA ALA A 191 1.58 11.16 2.77
C ALA A 191 1.06 12.54 2.34
N ARG A 192 -0.27 12.72 2.29
CA ARG A 192 -0.92 14.00 2.01
C ARG A 192 -0.56 15.07 3.05
N GLU A 193 -0.67 14.76 4.34
CA GLU A 193 -0.28 15.67 5.44
C GLU A 193 1.21 16.08 5.35
N ALA A 194 2.09 15.15 4.97
CA ALA A 194 3.52 15.41 4.79
C ALA A 194 3.85 16.18 3.48
N GLY A 195 2.85 16.52 2.67
CA GLY A 195 3.05 17.16 1.37
C GLY A 195 3.83 16.27 0.39
N LEU A 196 3.54 14.97 0.39
CA LEU A 196 4.13 13.99 -0.53
C LEU A 196 3.04 13.48 -1.50
N PRO A 197 3.23 13.65 -2.82
CA PRO A 197 2.43 12.94 -3.82
C PRO A 197 2.48 11.43 -3.56
N TYR A 198 1.34 10.78 -3.56
CA TYR A 198 1.20 9.37 -3.23
C TYR A 198 0.52 8.59 -4.37
N LEU A 199 1.07 7.44 -4.74
CA LEU A 199 0.51 6.54 -5.75
C LEU A 199 0.40 5.12 -5.17
N PRO A 200 -0.82 4.61 -4.95
CA PRO A 200 -1.06 3.22 -4.56
C PRO A 200 -1.05 2.29 -5.79
N CYS A 201 -0.18 1.30 -5.79
CA CYS A 201 -0.14 0.18 -6.72
C CYS A 201 -0.61 -1.08 -5.98
N CYS A 202 -1.87 -1.45 -6.15
CA CYS A 202 -2.47 -2.57 -5.44
C CYS A 202 -2.61 -3.78 -6.36
N PHE A 203 -2.02 -4.93 -6.01
CA PHE A 203 -2.19 -6.16 -6.78
C PHE A 203 -3.30 -7.01 -6.16
N VAL A 204 -4.27 -7.40 -7.00
CA VAL A 204 -5.32 -8.32 -6.58
C VAL A 204 -4.71 -9.69 -6.35
N THR A 205 -4.96 -10.26 -5.17
CA THR A 205 -4.49 -11.60 -4.79
C THR A 205 -5.63 -12.61 -4.73
N ASP A 206 -6.86 -12.14 -4.56
CA ASP A 206 -8.03 -12.96 -4.28
C ASP A 206 -9.33 -12.19 -4.49
N TYR A 207 -10.47 -12.87 -4.30
CA TYR A 207 -11.81 -12.28 -4.34
C TYR A 207 -12.46 -12.16 -2.94
N ASP A 208 -11.66 -11.96 -1.90
CA ASP A 208 -12.12 -11.95 -0.51
C ASP A 208 -12.99 -13.20 -0.20
N CYS A 209 -14.25 -13.02 0.21
CA CYS A 209 -15.14 -14.13 0.55
C CYS A 209 -16.60 -13.92 0.13
N TRP A 210 -16.88 -13.05 -0.85
CA TRP A 210 -18.25 -12.76 -1.28
C TRP A 210 -18.88 -13.83 -2.17
N ASP A 211 -18.06 -14.68 -2.82
CA ASP A 211 -18.50 -15.76 -3.70
C ASP A 211 -18.09 -17.13 -3.13
N ASP A 212 -19.06 -18.01 -2.87
CA ASP A 212 -18.78 -19.36 -2.34
C ASP A 212 -18.21 -20.32 -3.40
N SER A 213 -18.32 -19.96 -4.68
CA SER A 213 -17.77 -20.77 -5.78
C SER A 213 -16.26 -20.61 -5.93
N ILE A 214 -15.66 -19.59 -5.28
CA ILE A 214 -14.24 -19.28 -5.34
C ILE A 214 -13.60 -19.71 -4.01
N PRO A 215 -12.52 -20.51 -4.03
CA PRO A 215 -11.80 -20.86 -2.81
C PRO A 215 -11.32 -19.63 -2.06
N HIS A 216 -11.44 -19.67 -0.73
CA HIS A 216 -10.90 -18.62 0.12
C HIS A 216 -9.38 -18.57 0.05
N VAL A 217 -8.85 -17.35 0.07
CA VAL A 217 -7.42 -17.11 -0.02
C VAL A 217 -6.67 -17.53 1.24
N THR A 218 -5.44 -18.01 1.05
CA THR A 218 -4.47 -18.19 2.13
C THR A 218 -3.37 -17.13 2.08
N VAL A 219 -2.71 -16.88 3.22
CA VAL A 219 -1.55 -15.96 3.27
C VAL A 219 -0.44 -16.41 2.32
N GLU A 220 -0.29 -17.71 2.11
CA GLU A 220 0.71 -18.31 1.22
C GLU A 220 0.44 -17.95 -0.25
N ASP A 221 -0.82 -18.01 -0.69
CA ASP A 221 -1.23 -17.61 -2.04
C ASP A 221 -0.95 -16.13 -2.30
N VAL A 222 -1.27 -15.28 -1.32
CA VAL A 222 -0.98 -13.84 -1.34
C VAL A 222 0.51 -13.58 -1.56
N ILE A 223 1.37 -14.20 -0.74
CA ILE A 223 2.82 -13.98 -0.81
C ILE A 223 3.39 -14.47 -2.15
N LYS A 224 2.92 -15.63 -2.64
CA LYS A 224 3.39 -16.20 -3.90
C LYS A 224 3.06 -15.29 -5.09
N LEU A 225 1.82 -14.80 -5.16
CA LEU A 225 1.37 -13.93 -6.24
C LEU A 225 2.06 -12.56 -6.17
N MET A 226 2.25 -12.01 -4.98
CA MET A 226 2.98 -10.75 -4.79
C MET A 226 4.43 -10.85 -5.25
N LYS A 227 5.16 -11.93 -4.91
CA LYS A 227 6.54 -12.12 -5.38
C LYS A 227 6.64 -12.10 -6.91
N LEU A 228 5.72 -12.79 -7.60
CA LEU A 228 5.66 -12.79 -9.06
C LEU A 228 5.43 -11.39 -9.63
N ASN A 229 4.45 -10.66 -9.08
CA ASN A 229 4.11 -9.32 -9.56
C ASN A 229 5.18 -8.28 -9.25
N ASN A 230 5.85 -8.38 -8.10
CA ASN A 230 6.96 -7.53 -7.73
C ASN A 230 8.13 -7.70 -8.71
N GLY A 231 8.51 -8.95 -9.03
CA GLY A 231 9.58 -9.23 -9.99
C GLY A 231 9.29 -8.60 -11.35
N LYS A 232 8.04 -8.68 -11.81
CA LYS A 232 7.60 -8.05 -13.06
C LYS A 232 7.53 -6.51 -13.00
N ALA A 233 7.32 -5.93 -11.82
CA ALA A 233 7.22 -4.47 -11.64
C ALA A 233 8.60 -3.78 -11.64
N PHE A 234 9.66 -4.50 -11.32
CA PHE A 234 11.03 -3.98 -11.23
C PHE A 234 12.03 -4.63 -12.20
N GLY A 235 11.62 -5.65 -12.96
CA GLY A 235 12.36 -6.24 -14.08
C GLY A 235 12.14 -5.50 -15.38
#